data_AF-A0A6V8LQR0-F1
#
_entry.id   AF-A0A6V8LQR0-F1
#
_cell.length_a   1.000
_cell.length_b   1.000
_cell.length_c   1.000
_cell.angle_alpha   90.00
_cell.angle_beta   90.00
_cell.angle_gamma   90.00
#
_symmetry.space_group_name_H-M   'P 1'
#
loop_
_entity.id
_entity.type
_entity.pdbx_description
1 polymer ?
#
loop_
_entity_poly.entity_id
_entity_poly.type
_entity_poly.pdbx_seq_one_letter_code
_entity_poly.pdbx_strand_id
1 'polypeptide(L)'
;MLGYAGGEPAGGPVAVQGWRLGVDPAALSGLVDGYACLAYARDPQRLRADVASVVEAVGGRCPVRVVLRPGWPDTDDAGHLAGKVAAATLPGVAAVDFYHYGLYPWPVLDRIPAALIRD
;
A
#
# COMPACT_ATOMS: atom_id res chain seq x y z
N MET A 1 14.09 -3.90 9.93
CA MET A 1 13.23 -5.09 9.71
C MET A 1 12.02 -4.67 8.89
N LEU A 2 11.50 -5.52 8.01
CA LEU A 2 10.42 -5.17 7.06
C LEU A 2 9.02 -5.05 7.69
N GLY A 3 8.85 -5.42 8.97
CA GLY A 3 7.63 -5.13 9.73
C GLY A 3 6.42 -6.01 9.41
N TYR A 4 6.54 -7.06 8.58
CA TYR A 4 5.41 -7.85 8.09
C TYR A 4 4.50 -8.46 9.17
N ALA A 5 5.04 -8.74 10.37
CA ALA A 5 4.31 -9.34 11.48
C ALA A 5 3.27 -8.39 12.12
N GLY A 6 3.51 -7.07 12.11
CA GLY A 6 2.68 -6.08 12.82
C GLY A 6 2.33 -4.82 12.01
N GLY A 7 2.91 -4.68 10.81
CA GLY A 7 2.81 -3.47 10.01
C GLY A 7 3.74 -2.34 10.47
N GLU A 8 4.85 -2.66 11.13
CA GLU A 8 5.77 -1.68 11.72
C GLU A 8 7.15 -1.77 11.06
N PRO A 9 7.28 -1.35 9.78
CA PRO A 9 8.57 -1.36 9.09
C PRO A 9 9.53 -0.33 9.70
N ALA A 10 10.81 -0.68 9.82
CA ALA A 10 11.85 0.24 10.30
C ALA A 10 12.72 0.80 9.15
N GLY A 11 13.28 2.00 9.35
CA GLY A 11 14.12 2.70 8.38
C GLY A 11 13.36 3.63 7.43
N GLY A 12 13.99 4.05 6.34
CA GLY A 12 13.42 4.98 5.36
C GLY A 12 12.27 4.40 4.51
N PRO A 13 11.74 5.19 3.56
CA PRO A 13 10.63 4.78 2.71
C PRO A 13 10.90 3.51 1.89
N VAL A 14 9.85 2.79 1.49
CA VAL A 14 9.99 1.47 0.86
C VAL A 14 10.82 1.46 -0.42
N ALA A 15 10.70 2.48 -1.30
CA ALA A 15 11.42 2.49 -2.57
C ALA A 15 12.95 2.54 -2.38
N VAL A 16 13.44 3.25 -1.37
CA VAL A 16 14.88 3.31 -1.05
C VAL A 16 15.39 2.03 -0.38
N GLN A 17 14.49 1.18 0.11
CA GLN A 17 14.82 -0.10 0.75
C GLN A 17 14.66 -1.31 -0.18
N GLY A 18 14.15 -1.12 -1.40
CA GLY A 18 13.81 -2.21 -2.34
C GLY A 18 14.99 -3.15 -2.63
N TRP A 19 16.22 -2.64 -2.63
CA TRP A 19 17.45 -3.42 -2.83
C TRP A 19 17.61 -4.59 -1.84
N ARG A 20 17.04 -4.48 -0.63
CA ARG A 20 17.06 -5.54 0.38
C ARG A 20 16.28 -6.78 -0.05
N LEU A 21 15.37 -6.61 -1.00
CA LEU A 21 14.56 -7.65 -1.62
C LEU A 21 14.93 -7.89 -3.09
N GLY A 22 16.01 -7.24 -3.58
CA GLY A 22 16.38 -7.29 -5.00
C GLY A 22 15.38 -6.59 -5.92
N VAL A 23 14.62 -5.61 -5.41
CA VAL A 23 13.59 -4.88 -6.17
C VAL A 23 14.05 -3.45 -6.41
N ASP A 24 14.03 -3.02 -7.68
CA ASP A 24 14.28 -1.64 -8.10
C ASP A 24 13.03 -1.10 -8.83
N PRO A 25 12.20 -0.27 -8.16
CA PRO A 25 11.00 0.29 -8.79
C PRO A 25 11.29 1.14 -10.03
N ALA A 26 12.43 1.83 -10.07
CA ALA A 26 12.77 2.70 -11.18
C ALA A 26 13.17 1.90 -12.43
N ALA A 27 13.96 0.84 -12.26
CA ALA A 27 14.33 -0.05 -13.35
C ALA A 27 13.12 -0.86 -13.86
N LEU A 28 12.27 -1.34 -12.96
CA LEU A 28 11.11 -2.15 -13.30
C LEU A 28 10.02 -1.36 -14.03
N SER A 29 9.84 -0.06 -13.74
CA SER A 29 8.74 0.72 -14.30
C SER A 29 8.80 0.92 -15.82
N GLY A 30 9.95 0.68 -16.45
CA GLY A 30 10.08 0.66 -17.92
C GLY A 30 9.76 -0.69 -18.56
N LEU A 31 9.51 -1.74 -17.77
CA LEU A 31 9.37 -3.13 -18.22
C LEU A 31 7.99 -3.72 -17.94
N VAL A 32 7.13 -3.02 -17.18
CA VAL A 32 5.83 -3.52 -16.72
C VAL A 32 4.72 -2.54 -17.05
N ASP A 33 3.52 -3.06 -17.28
CA ASP A 33 2.33 -2.24 -17.55
C ASP A 33 1.76 -1.56 -16.28
N GLY A 34 2.26 -1.93 -15.11
CA GLY A 34 1.86 -1.34 -13.83
C GLY A 34 2.69 -1.85 -12.67
N TYR A 35 2.81 -1.02 -11.64
CA TYR A 35 3.59 -1.34 -10.45
C TYR A 35 2.71 -1.36 -9.20
N ALA A 36 2.67 -2.49 -8.49
CA ALA A 36 1.90 -2.65 -7.26
C ALA A 36 2.77 -2.39 -6.03
N CYS A 37 2.43 -1.36 -5.25
CA CYS A 37 3.04 -1.06 -3.96
C CYS A 37 2.31 -1.82 -2.84
N LEU A 38 3.02 -2.70 -2.13
CA LEU A 38 2.50 -3.40 -0.95
C LEU A 38 2.52 -2.46 0.26
N ALA A 39 1.39 -1.79 0.51
CA ALA A 39 1.25 -0.76 1.52
C ALA A 39 0.78 -1.32 2.87
N TYR A 40 1.60 -2.21 3.45
CA TYR A 40 1.29 -2.96 4.67
C TYR A 40 1.79 -2.29 5.96
N ALA A 41 2.06 -0.99 5.89
CA ALA A 41 2.31 -0.20 7.08
C ALA A 41 1.01 0.00 7.86
N ARG A 42 1.10 -0.17 9.17
CA ARG A 42 0.03 0.10 10.14
C ARG A 42 -0.26 1.59 10.17
N ASP A 43 0.74 2.42 10.41
CA ASP A 43 0.58 3.87 10.44
C ASP A 43 0.25 4.45 9.04
N PRO A 44 -0.89 5.15 8.86
CA PRO A 44 -1.24 5.81 7.60
C PRO A 44 -0.23 6.86 7.13
N GLN A 45 0.47 7.55 8.03
CA GLN A 45 1.50 8.52 7.63
C GLN A 45 2.71 7.82 7.04
N ARG A 46 3.16 6.74 7.69
CA ARG A 46 4.19 5.87 7.13
C ARG A 46 3.78 5.29 5.78
N LEU A 47 2.55 4.78 5.66
CA LEU A 47 2.00 4.28 4.42
C LEU A 47 2.09 5.33 3.30
N ARG A 48 1.67 6.56 3.59
CA ARG A 48 1.73 7.67 2.63
C ARG A 48 3.15 7.93 2.16
N ALA A 49 4.12 7.95 3.07
CA ALA A 49 5.53 8.16 2.74
C ALA A 49 6.08 7.02 1.86
N ASP A 50 5.73 5.77 2.16
CA ASP A 50 6.13 4.62 1.36
C ASP A 50 5.54 4.70 -0.06
N VAL A 51 4.23 4.97 -0.20
CA VAL A 51 3.57 5.11 -1.50
C VAL A 51 4.15 6.28 -2.31
N ALA A 52 4.37 7.43 -1.67
CA ALA A 52 4.97 8.59 -2.34
C ALA A 52 6.36 8.25 -2.89
N SER A 53 7.18 7.52 -2.14
CA SER A 53 8.51 7.10 -2.61
C SER A 53 8.44 6.17 -3.82
N VAL A 54 7.42 5.31 -3.92
CA VAL A 54 7.21 4.45 -5.09
C VAL A 54 6.74 5.24 -6.29
N VAL A 55 5.79 6.17 -6.11
CA VAL A 55 5.33 7.07 -7.18
C VAL A 55 6.49 7.87 -7.77
N GLU A 56 7.35 8.43 -6.91
CA GLU A 56 8.54 9.15 -7.31
C GLU A 56 9.52 8.26 -8.09
N ALA A 57 9.84 7.07 -7.57
CA ALA A 57 10.77 6.14 -8.21
C ALA A 57 10.26 5.62 -9.57
N VAL A 58 8.96 5.34 -9.68
CA VAL A 58 8.31 4.92 -10.93
C VAL A 58 8.35 6.04 -11.97
N GLY A 59 8.27 7.30 -11.53
CA GLY A 59 8.46 8.48 -12.39
C GLY A 59 7.44 8.61 -13.52
N GLY A 60 6.22 8.10 -13.30
CA GLY A 60 5.13 8.12 -14.29
C GLY A 60 5.30 7.18 -15.48
N ARG A 61 6.32 6.29 -15.49
CA ARG A 61 6.55 5.33 -16.59
C ARG A 61 5.46 4.25 -16.70
N CYS A 62 4.84 3.91 -15.57
CA CYS A 62 3.69 3.00 -15.51
C CYS A 62 2.74 3.45 -14.38
N PRO A 63 1.45 3.05 -14.41
CA PRO A 63 0.52 3.32 -13.31
C PRO A 63 0.96 2.61 -12.01
N VAL A 64 0.84 3.32 -10.88
CA VAL A 64 1.03 2.73 -9.55
C VAL A 64 -0.31 2.31 -8.97
N ARG A 65 -0.38 1.08 -8.46
CA ARG A 65 -1.52 0.59 -7.66
C ARG A 65 -1.07 0.35 -6.23
N VAL A 66 -1.91 0.67 -5.26
CA VAL A 66 -1.60 0.50 -3.84
C VAL A 66 -2.41 -0.66 -3.28
N VAL A 67 -1.74 -1.66 -2.74
CA VAL A 67 -2.39 -2.87 -2.21
C VAL A 67 -2.45 -2.81 -0.69
N LEU A 68 -3.65 -2.82 -0.12
CA LEU A 68 -3.92 -2.79 1.32
C LEU A 68 -4.39 -4.16 1.84
N ARG A 69 -4.27 -4.38 3.15
CA ARG A 69 -4.97 -5.48 3.85
C ARG A 69 -6.16 -4.90 4.62
N PRO A 70 -7.39 -5.42 4.46
CA PRO A 70 -8.57 -4.91 5.18
C PRO A 70 -8.61 -5.28 6.68
N GLY A 71 -7.74 -6.19 7.13
CA GLY A 71 -7.67 -6.65 8.51
C GLY A 71 -6.26 -6.84 9.02
N TRP A 72 -6.14 -7.60 10.11
CA TRP A 72 -4.88 -7.92 10.78
C TRP A 72 -3.82 -8.45 9.77
N PRO A 73 -2.52 -8.13 9.94
CA PRO A 73 -1.87 -7.51 11.10
C PRO A 73 -1.79 -5.98 11.15
N ASP A 74 -2.11 -5.26 10.09
CA ASP A 74 -1.83 -3.82 9.97
C ASP A 74 -3.08 -2.95 9.85
N THR A 75 -4.26 -3.54 9.98
CA THR A 75 -5.55 -2.82 9.95
C THR A 75 -6.45 -3.37 11.05
N ASP A 76 -6.78 -2.52 12.02
CA ASP A 76 -7.49 -2.95 13.23
C ASP A 76 -9.02 -2.93 13.03
N ASP A 77 -9.53 -1.87 12.42
CA ASP A 77 -10.95 -1.60 12.23
C ASP A 77 -11.26 -0.88 10.91
N ALA A 78 -12.52 -0.54 10.68
CA ALA A 78 -12.99 0.13 9.47
C ALA A 78 -12.48 1.57 9.32
N GLY A 79 -12.42 2.33 10.43
CA GLY A 79 -11.90 3.70 10.41
C GLY A 79 -10.41 3.74 10.10
N HIS A 80 -9.67 2.77 10.65
CA HIS A 80 -8.26 2.58 10.33
C HIS A 80 -8.07 2.24 8.84
N LEU A 81 -8.89 1.34 8.27
CA LEU A 81 -8.83 1.06 6.82
C LEU A 81 -9.13 2.30 5.98
N ALA A 82 -10.15 3.08 6.34
CA ALA A 82 -10.50 4.32 5.64
C ALA A 82 -9.33 5.33 5.67
N GLY A 83 -8.68 5.51 6.83
CA GLY A 83 -7.49 6.35 6.95
C GLY A 83 -6.35 5.90 6.04
N LYS A 84 -6.15 4.59 5.89
CA LYS A 84 -5.14 4.01 4.99
C LYS A 84 -5.51 4.19 3.51
N VAL A 85 -6.78 4.05 3.13
CA VAL A 85 -7.27 4.33 1.76
C VAL A 85 -7.04 5.81 1.41
N ALA A 86 -7.34 6.72 2.33
CA ALA A 86 -7.09 8.15 2.14
C ALA A 86 -5.59 8.45 2.00
N ALA A 87 -4.74 7.82 2.83
CA ALA A 87 -3.29 7.95 2.73
C ALA A 87 -2.69 7.38 1.43
N ALA A 88 -3.30 6.31 0.89
CA ALA A 88 -2.91 5.67 -0.36
C ALA A 88 -3.32 6.46 -1.61
N THR A 89 -4.32 7.34 -1.50
CA THR A 89 -4.87 8.09 -2.65
C THR A 89 -4.02 9.35 -2.89
N LEU A 90 -2.92 9.19 -3.61
CA LEU A 90 -1.99 10.25 -4.00
C LEU A 90 -2.04 10.53 -5.52
N PRO A 91 -1.64 11.73 -5.97
CA PRO A 91 -1.32 11.94 -7.39
C PRO A 91 -0.34 10.87 -7.88
N GLY A 92 -0.60 10.28 -9.05
CA GLY A 92 0.20 9.19 -9.61
C GLY A 92 -0.23 7.77 -9.18
N VAL A 93 -1.14 7.64 -8.20
CA VAL A 93 -1.78 6.36 -7.86
C VAL A 93 -3.04 6.18 -8.71
N ALA A 94 -3.07 5.10 -9.47
CA ALA A 94 -4.17 4.75 -10.37
C ALA A 94 -5.32 4.02 -9.67
N ALA A 95 -5.03 3.25 -8.61
CA ALA A 95 -6.04 2.47 -7.89
C ALA A 95 -5.56 2.05 -6.49
N VAL A 96 -6.52 1.75 -5.62
CA VAL A 96 -6.31 1.02 -4.36
C VAL A 96 -6.95 -0.36 -4.49
N ASP A 97 -6.14 -1.39 -4.24
CA ASP A 97 -6.52 -2.81 -4.24
C ASP A 97 -6.49 -3.38 -2.84
N PHE A 98 -7.16 -4.51 -2.63
CA PHE A 98 -7.15 -5.22 -1.35
C PHE A 98 -6.62 -6.65 -1.54
N TYR A 99 -5.64 -7.01 -0.73
CA TYR A 99 -5.07 -8.35 -0.69
C TYR A 99 -5.81 -9.23 0.30
N HIS A 100 -5.79 -10.54 0.02
CA HIS A 100 -6.27 -11.61 0.89
C HIS A 100 -7.79 -11.75 1.04
N TYR A 101 -8.57 -11.35 0.02
CA TYR A 101 -10.03 -11.51 -0.01
C TYR A 101 -10.50 -12.91 0.42
N GLY A 102 -9.85 -13.96 -0.08
CA GLY A 102 -10.25 -15.35 0.20
C GLY A 102 -9.98 -15.84 1.63
N LEU A 103 -9.18 -15.12 2.43
CA LEU A 103 -8.79 -15.56 3.78
C LEU A 103 -9.37 -14.71 4.92
N TYR A 104 -10.06 -13.60 4.60
CA TYR A 104 -10.69 -12.78 5.63
C TYR A 104 -12.15 -13.21 5.88
N PRO A 105 -12.62 -13.19 7.14
CA PRO A 105 -14.03 -13.41 7.44
C PRO A 105 -14.86 -12.22 6.93
N TRP A 106 -16.15 -12.47 6.62
CA TRP A 106 -17.07 -11.46 6.08
C TRP A 106 -17.05 -10.11 6.82
N PRO A 107 -17.05 -10.05 8.16
CA PRO A 107 -17.03 -8.76 8.87
C PRO A 107 -15.76 -7.92 8.64
N VAL A 108 -14.65 -8.54 8.23
CA VAL A 108 -13.43 -7.81 7.84
C VAL A 108 -13.55 -7.31 6.41
N LEU A 109 -14.16 -8.08 5.51
CA LEU A 109 -14.40 -7.69 4.12
C LEU A 109 -15.40 -6.53 4.02
N ASP A 110 -16.39 -6.46 4.91
CA ASP A 110 -17.37 -5.37 4.98
C ASP A 110 -16.75 -3.99 5.27
N ARG A 111 -15.51 -3.95 5.74
CA ARG A 111 -14.76 -2.69 5.94
C ARG A 111 -14.39 -2.02 4.61
N ILE A 112 -14.23 -2.81 3.54
CA ILE A 112 -13.78 -2.33 2.23
C ILE A 112 -14.79 -1.34 1.62
N PRO A 113 -16.08 -1.67 1.44
CA PRO A 113 -17.03 -0.71 0.88
C PRO A 113 -17.12 0.56 1.73
N ALA A 114 -17.10 0.45 3.06
CA ALA A 114 -17.12 1.61 3.96
C ALA A 114 -15.89 2.52 3.77
N ALA A 115 -14.71 1.96 3.48
CA ALA A 115 -13.48 2.71 3.28
C ALA A 115 -13.38 3.36 1.88
N LEU A 116 -14.19 2.95 0.91
CA LEU A 116 -14.18 3.45 -0.47
C LEU A 116 -15.24 4.53 -0.74
N ILE A 117 -16.24 4.68 0.12
CA ILE A 117 -17.24 5.75 0.01
C ILE A 117 -16.53 7.09 0.23
N ARG A 118 -16.72 8.01 -0.71
CA ARG A 118 -16.23 9.39 -0.64
C ARG A 118 -17.44 10.31 -0.52
N ASP A 119 -17.42 11.21 0.46
CA ASP A 119 -18.34 12.35 0.54
C ASP A 119 -18.07 13.35 -0.61
#